data_AF-A0A932PPS6-F1
#
_entry.id   AF-A0A932PPS6-F1
#
_cell.length_a   1.000
_cell.length_b   1.000
_cell.length_c   1.000
_cell.angle_alpha   90.00
_cell.angle_beta   90.00
_cell.angle_gamma   90.00
#
_symmetry.space_group_name_H-M   'P 1'
#
loop_
_entity.id
_entity.type
_entity.pdbx_description
1 polymer ?
#
loop_
_entity_poly.entity_id
_entity_poly.type
_entity_poly.pdbx_seq_one_letter_code
_entity_poly.pdbx_strand_id
1 'polypeptide(L)'
;MLKHLKIIAILLLASEWSMAAQIQNRQQDWMTWDGAQVAIIDSRQSMGLHFESLERQGSSVAHLKAPEGCYSMDYKDHAAWASVQGPSDRLKTTYLYRSVDLKTWQVNATYLGEQGRANAIYHLDGKRYLLISGPSFFQVNNAFSPYAIAEINEKGFLILKNLVDLGLKDSLVASTLPQHGSVQAVGEWNSKYSALFGMLFLNPLIRYSGGMALVARRPGYIWLIDDQTGAVKRSVKLFPSVTEEKLGPPHRLEWAILGCQPRPDGHLLIASRDESAVLAAMDAFPTNKNLKYLEDETQQKLNLEQDKASLLRWPQIHWWDLDPATGKITEEPPPQNAPDQIWDLNIFRNFRFRFRPDGNLMIN
;
A
#
# COMPACT_ATOMS: atom_id res chain seq x y z
N MET A 1 28.77 -4.04 -13.82
CA MET A 1 27.53 -4.78 -14.17
C MET A 1 27.11 -5.81 -13.11
N LEU A 2 27.98 -6.70 -12.61
CA LEU A 2 27.59 -7.73 -11.62
C LEU A 2 27.08 -7.23 -10.25
N LYS A 3 27.39 -6.00 -9.82
CA LYS A 3 26.93 -5.46 -8.52
C LYS A 3 25.44 -5.04 -8.51
N HIS A 4 24.85 -4.70 -9.66
CA HIS A 4 23.44 -4.31 -9.73
C HIS A 4 22.48 -5.52 -9.80
N LEU A 5 22.93 -6.64 -10.37
CA LEU A 5 22.16 -7.90 -10.40
C LEU A 5 21.95 -8.51 -9.00
N LYS A 6 22.92 -8.38 -8.08
CA LYS A 6 22.79 -8.88 -6.70
C LYS A 6 21.77 -8.08 -5.87
N ILE A 7 21.56 -6.80 -6.17
CA ILE A 7 20.63 -5.92 -5.45
C ILE A 7 19.18 -6.21 -5.86
N ILE A 8 18.94 -6.51 -7.13
CA ILE A 8 17.63 -6.96 -7.63
C ILE A 8 17.29 -8.34 -7.08
N ALA A 9 18.28 -9.24 -6.97
CA ALA A 9 18.09 -10.55 -6.36
C ALA A 9 17.66 -10.46 -4.88
N ILE A 10 18.25 -9.58 -4.07
CA ILE A 10 17.88 -9.46 -2.65
C ILE A 10 16.46 -8.89 -2.44
N LEU A 11 15.98 -8.01 -3.33
CA LEU A 11 14.60 -7.51 -3.31
C LEU A 11 13.59 -8.56 -3.80
N LEU A 12 13.93 -9.32 -4.84
CA LEU A 12 13.13 -10.47 -5.29
C LEU A 12 13.06 -11.55 -4.20
N LEU A 13 14.17 -11.79 -3.50
CA LEU A 13 14.25 -12.73 -2.39
C LEU A 13 13.55 -12.23 -1.10
N ALA A 14 13.28 -10.93 -0.93
CA ALA A 14 12.39 -10.48 0.16
C ALA A 14 10.91 -10.71 -0.19
N SER A 15 10.59 -10.67 -1.49
CA SER A 15 9.26 -10.89 -2.05
C SER A 15 8.98 -12.33 -2.48
N GLU A 16 9.75 -13.33 -2.01
CA GLU A 16 9.55 -14.76 -2.36
C GLU A 16 9.38 -15.70 -1.13
N TRP A 17 9.53 -15.23 0.11
CA TRP A 17 9.90 -16.12 1.24
C TRP A 17 8.85 -16.30 2.37
N SER A 18 7.61 -15.87 2.19
CA SER A 18 6.48 -16.21 3.09
C SER A 18 5.16 -15.99 2.33
N MET A 19 4.01 -16.40 2.84
CA MET A 19 2.67 -16.00 2.34
C MET A 19 2.66 -14.59 1.70
N ALA A 20 3.33 -13.62 2.33
CA ALA A 20 3.48 -12.21 1.91
C ALA A 20 4.10 -11.91 0.54
N ALA A 21 4.85 -12.85 0.01
CA ALA A 21 5.54 -12.76 -1.26
C ALA A 21 4.63 -13.14 -2.44
N GLN A 22 3.87 -14.21 -2.23
CA GLN A 22 2.97 -14.81 -3.22
C GLN A 22 1.54 -14.26 -3.11
N ILE A 23 1.14 -13.71 -1.96
CA ILE A 23 0.01 -12.76 -1.81
C ILE A 23 0.43 -11.41 -2.42
N GLN A 24 1.04 -11.40 -3.61
CA GLN A 24 1.11 -10.20 -4.42
C GLN A 24 -0.31 -9.82 -4.80
N ASN A 25 -0.95 -9.10 -3.89
CA ASN A 25 -2.16 -8.34 -4.11
C ASN A 25 -1.83 -7.12 -4.99
N ARG A 26 -1.14 -7.36 -6.12
CA ARG A 26 -1.12 -6.45 -7.27
C ARG A 26 -2.49 -6.42 -7.96
N GLN A 27 -3.55 -6.95 -7.35
CA GLN A 27 -4.85 -7.20 -7.95
C GLN A 27 -6.02 -6.85 -7.02
N GLN A 28 -5.77 -6.13 -5.92
CA GLN A 28 -6.89 -5.53 -5.20
C GLN A 28 -7.29 -4.26 -5.93
N ASP A 29 -8.52 -4.27 -6.46
CA ASP A 29 -9.17 -3.08 -6.98
C ASP A 29 -9.21 -2.02 -5.86
N TRP A 30 -8.51 -0.90 -6.07
CA TRP A 30 -8.63 0.26 -5.19
C TRP A 30 -9.80 1.08 -5.66
N MET A 31 -10.60 1.58 -4.73
CA MET A 31 -11.71 2.45 -5.09
C MET A 31 -11.75 3.71 -4.26
N THR A 32 -12.39 4.70 -4.85
CA THR A 32 -12.77 5.93 -4.19
C THR A 32 -14.18 6.30 -4.63
N TRP A 33 -14.91 6.89 -3.69
CA TRP A 33 -16.25 7.41 -3.95
C TRP A 33 -16.17 8.80 -4.55
N ASP A 34 -17.06 9.08 -5.49
CA ASP A 34 -17.25 10.37 -6.12
C ASP A 34 -18.75 10.63 -6.30
N GLY A 35 -19.37 11.17 -5.25
CA GLY A 35 -20.82 11.27 -5.16
C GLY A 35 -21.49 9.89 -5.27
N ALA A 36 -22.32 9.72 -6.30
CA ALA A 36 -23.04 8.46 -6.59
C ALA A 36 -22.25 7.48 -7.48
N GLN A 37 -20.99 7.81 -7.81
CA GLN A 37 -20.11 6.99 -8.63
C GLN A 37 -18.98 6.40 -7.80
N VAL A 38 -18.47 5.27 -8.28
CA VAL A 38 -17.27 4.63 -7.73
C VAL A 38 -16.23 4.57 -8.82
N ALA A 39 -15.08 5.20 -8.56
CA ALA A 39 -13.91 5.09 -9.42
C ALA A 39 -13.06 3.92 -8.92
N ILE A 40 -12.75 2.98 -9.81
CA ILE A 40 -12.07 1.72 -9.53
C ILE A 40 -10.77 1.70 -10.32
N ILE A 41 -9.64 1.62 -9.61
CA ILE A 41 -8.32 1.45 -10.20
C ILE A 41 -8.06 -0.05 -10.31
N ASP A 42 -8.07 -0.59 -11.54
CA ASP A 42 -7.75 -1.98 -11.82
C ASP A 42 -6.26 -2.12 -12.14
N SER A 43 -5.58 -2.96 -11.37
CA SER A 43 -4.15 -3.23 -11.50
C SER A 43 -3.83 -4.55 -12.22
N ARG A 44 -4.82 -5.29 -12.72
CA ARG A 44 -4.68 -6.69 -13.18
C ARG A 44 -4.12 -6.90 -14.59
N GLN A 45 -4.42 -6.05 -15.57
CA GLN A 45 -4.10 -6.36 -16.99
C GLN A 45 -3.53 -5.20 -17.82
N SER A 46 -3.73 -3.98 -17.37
CA SER A 46 -3.05 -2.76 -17.79
C SER A 46 -3.62 -1.73 -16.84
N MET A 47 -2.80 -1.10 -15.99
CA MET A 47 -3.32 -0.13 -15.03
C MET A 47 -4.35 0.78 -15.70
N GLY A 48 -5.51 0.92 -15.09
CA GLY A 48 -6.65 1.58 -15.71
C GLY A 48 -7.63 2.03 -14.65
N LEU A 49 -8.42 3.05 -15.00
CA LEU A 49 -9.48 3.57 -14.16
C LEU A 49 -10.82 3.27 -14.81
N HIS A 50 -11.66 2.53 -14.09
CA HIS A 50 -13.02 2.19 -14.47
C HIS A 50 -14.00 2.91 -13.56
N PHE A 51 -15.12 3.31 -14.11
CA PHE A 51 -16.17 3.98 -13.35
C PHE A 51 -17.43 3.14 -13.35
N GLU A 52 -18.01 2.91 -12.16
CA GLU A 52 -19.32 2.28 -11.98
C GLU A 52 -20.29 3.32 -11.40
N SER A 53 -21.53 3.35 -11.90
CA SER A 53 -22.57 4.28 -11.45
C SER A 53 -23.87 3.56 -11.10
N LEU A 54 -24.54 4.05 -10.05
CA LEU A 54 -25.84 3.55 -9.58
C LEU A 54 -26.94 3.74 -10.63
N GLU A 55 -26.91 4.85 -11.39
CA GLU A 55 -27.90 5.18 -12.43
C GLU A 55 -27.94 4.15 -13.58
N ARG A 56 -26.87 3.37 -13.76
CA ARG A 56 -26.77 2.31 -14.77
C ARG A 56 -26.64 0.91 -14.16
N GLN A 57 -27.21 0.70 -12.97
CA GLN A 57 -27.20 -0.58 -12.27
C GLN A 57 -25.78 -1.18 -12.11
N GLY A 58 -24.76 -0.35 -11.88
CA GLY A 58 -23.38 -0.81 -11.73
C GLY A 58 -22.65 -1.15 -13.03
N SER A 59 -23.22 -0.87 -14.20
CA SER A 59 -22.51 -1.01 -15.48
C SER A 59 -21.36 0.01 -15.58
N SER A 60 -20.23 -0.41 -16.15
CA SER A 60 -19.10 0.50 -16.39
C SER A 60 -19.54 1.64 -17.32
N VAL A 61 -19.37 2.89 -16.88
CA VAL A 61 -19.79 4.09 -17.62
C VAL A 61 -18.65 4.76 -18.37
N ALA A 62 -17.41 4.54 -17.94
CA ALA A 62 -16.21 5.04 -18.58
C ALA A 62 -14.99 4.18 -18.22
N HIS A 63 -14.02 4.15 -19.13
CA HIS A 63 -12.72 3.53 -18.91
C HIS A 63 -11.63 4.46 -19.41
N LEU A 64 -10.71 4.82 -18.52
CA LEU A 64 -9.50 5.57 -18.81
C LEU A 64 -8.31 4.63 -18.68
N LYS A 65 -7.74 4.24 -19.82
CA LYS A 65 -6.50 3.46 -19.86
C LYS A 65 -5.35 4.30 -19.30
N ALA A 66 -4.52 3.73 -18.42
CA ALA A 66 -3.34 4.46 -17.94
C ALA A 66 -2.35 4.74 -19.08
N PRO A 67 -1.49 5.76 -18.94
CA PRO A 67 -0.34 5.94 -19.83
C PRO A 67 0.58 4.72 -19.77
N GLU A 68 1.31 4.47 -20.87
CA GLU A 68 2.31 3.42 -20.90
C GLU A 68 3.39 3.64 -19.83
N GLY A 69 3.82 2.57 -19.15
CA GLY A 69 4.81 2.65 -18.07
C GLY A 69 4.28 3.25 -16.76
N CYS A 70 2.96 3.42 -16.63
CA CYS A 70 2.34 3.81 -15.37
C CYS A 70 2.56 2.74 -14.29
N TYR A 71 2.91 3.19 -13.09
CA TYR A 71 3.12 2.32 -11.92
C TYR A 71 2.27 2.71 -10.70
N SER A 72 1.64 3.88 -10.71
CA SER A 72 0.66 4.30 -9.69
C SER A 72 -0.37 5.23 -10.30
N MET A 73 -1.61 5.11 -9.84
CA MET A 73 -2.74 5.93 -10.24
C MET A 73 -3.49 6.43 -9.02
N ASP A 74 -4.19 7.53 -9.22
CA ASP A 74 -4.98 8.19 -8.21
C ASP A 74 -6.18 8.88 -8.86
N TYR A 75 -7.26 9.06 -8.11
CA TYR A 75 -8.47 9.74 -8.57
C TYR A 75 -9.07 10.59 -7.46
N LYS A 76 -9.39 11.84 -7.77
CA LYS A 76 -9.93 12.82 -6.84
C LYS A 76 -10.55 13.99 -7.61
N ASP A 77 -11.62 14.58 -7.10
CA ASP A 77 -12.23 15.81 -7.63
C ASP A 77 -12.47 15.74 -9.15
N HIS A 78 -13.04 14.63 -9.61
CA HIS A 78 -13.31 14.34 -11.02
C HIS A 78 -12.09 14.29 -11.95
N ALA A 79 -10.88 14.21 -11.40
CA ALA A 79 -9.64 14.11 -12.16
C ALA A 79 -8.86 12.84 -11.77
N ALA A 80 -8.16 12.28 -12.75
CA ALA A 80 -7.26 11.16 -12.56
C ALA A 80 -5.80 11.65 -12.64
N TRP A 81 -4.94 11.03 -11.86
CA TRP A 81 -3.49 11.20 -11.93
C TRP A 81 -2.82 9.86 -12.16
N ALA A 82 -1.70 9.89 -12.89
CA ALA A 82 -0.89 8.72 -13.16
C ALA A 82 0.59 9.07 -13.07
N SER A 83 1.34 8.30 -12.29
CA SER A 83 2.81 8.42 -12.24
C SER A 83 3.44 7.44 -13.21
N VAL A 84 4.33 7.96 -14.05
CA VAL A 84 5.02 7.21 -15.11
C VAL A 84 6.51 7.41 -14.93
N GLN A 85 7.27 6.31 -14.96
CA GLN A 85 8.72 6.42 -14.87
C GLN A 85 9.29 6.93 -16.19
N GLY A 86 10.28 7.81 -16.10
CA GLY A 86 11.00 8.27 -17.29
C GLY A 86 11.73 7.12 -18.00
N PRO A 87 12.15 7.35 -19.26
CA PRO A 87 12.92 6.37 -20.02
C PRO A 87 14.21 5.95 -19.30
N SER A 88 14.81 4.84 -19.72
CA SER A 88 15.91 4.16 -19.02
C SER A 88 17.19 5.00 -18.82
N ASP A 89 17.39 6.05 -19.62
CA ASP A 89 18.46 7.04 -19.45
C ASP A 89 18.17 8.06 -18.34
N ARG A 90 16.92 8.13 -17.87
CA ARG A 90 16.39 9.02 -16.84
C ARG A 90 15.58 8.27 -15.79
N LEU A 91 16.07 7.12 -15.31
CA LEU A 91 15.37 6.27 -14.33
C LEU A 91 15.01 6.97 -13.00
N LYS A 92 15.55 8.16 -12.73
CA LYS A 92 15.19 8.99 -11.57
C LYS A 92 14.03 9.95 -11.84
N THR A 93 13.72 10.23 -13.11
CA THR A 93 12.63 11.10 -13.50
C THR A 93 11.30 10.37 -13.40
N THR A 94 10.30 11.05 -12.82
CA THR A 94 8.90 10.63 -12.84
C THR A 94 8.07 11.73 -13.47
N TYR A 95 7.25 11.36 -14.45
CA TYR A 95 6.24 12.25 -15.01
C TYR A 95 4.91 11.99 -14.31
N LEU A 96 4.27 13.07 -13.84
CA LEU A 96 2.93 13.04 -13.29
C LEU A 96 1.97 13.50 -14.38
N TYR A 97 1.17 12.58 -14.89
CA TYR A 97 0.09 12.86 -15.82
C TYR A 97 -1.20 13.19 -15.07
N ARG A 98 -2.04 14.02 -15.67
CA ARG A 98 -3.39 14.35 -15.20
C ARG A 98 -4.40 14.22 -16.35
N SER A 99 -5.57 13.70 -16.05
CA SER A 99 -6.73 13.68 -16.94
C SER A 99 -7.92 14.29 -16.22
N VAL A 100 -8.50 15.35 -16.79
CA VAL A 100 -9.69 16.04 -16.24
C VAL A 100 -10.95 15.67 -17.03
N ASP A 101 -10.79 15.31 -18.30
CA ASP A 101 -11.86 14.85 -19.18
C ASP A 101 -12.08 13.33 -19.13
N LEU A 102 -11.23 12.62 -18.38
CA LEU A 102 -11.17 11.16 -18.27
C LEU A 102 -11.02 10.45 -19.62
N LYS A 103 -10.39 11.13 -20.57
CA LYS A 103 -10.15 10.63 -21.93
C LYS A 103 -8.71 10.85 -22.38
N THR A 104 -8.14 12.00 -22.04
CA THR A 104 -6.81 12.40 -22.47
C THR A 104 -5.89 12.64 -21.30
N TRP A 105 -4.63 12.24 -21.45
CA TRP A 105 -3.59 12.46 -20.46
C TRP A 105 -2.70 13.62 -20.87
N GLN A 106 -2.44 14.52 -19.92
CA GLN A 106 -1.50 15.63 -20.09
C GLN A 106 -0.46 15.59 -18.99
N VAL A 107 0.79 15.93 -19.32
CA VAL A 107 1.84 16.07 -18.31
C VAL A 107 1.49 17.25 -17.42
N ASN A 108 1.22 16.98 -16.15
CA ASN A 108 0.90 17.97 -15.14
C ASN A 108 2.16 18.44 -14.40
N ALA A 109 3.08 17.53 -14.11
CA ALA A 109 4.35 17.87 -13.47
C ALA A 109 5.46 16.85 -13.74
N THR A 110 6.70 17.25 -13.46
CA THR A 110 7.88 16.38 -13.52
C THR A 110 8.62 16.38 -12.19
N TYR A 111 9.01 15.21 -11.70
CA TYR A 111 9.92 15.04 -10.56
C TYR A 111 11.25 14.49 -11.06
N LEU A 112 12.38 15.15 -10.75
CA LEU A 112 13.70 14.78 -11.29
C LEU A 112 14.46 13.72 -10.45
N GLY A 113 13.96 13.37 -9.28
CA GLY A 113 14.49 12.26 -8.47
C GLY A 113 15.91 12.44 -7.93
N GLU A 114 16.43 13.67 -7.91
CA GLU A 114 17.74 13.99 -7.33
C GLU A 114 17.81 13.66 -5.84
N GLN A 115 16.70 13.91 -5.15
CA GLN A 115 16.54 13.72 -3.71
C GLN A 115 15.79 12.44 -3.36
N GLY A 116 15.89 11.39 -4.18
CA GLY A 116 15.20 10.10 -3.97
C GLY A 116 14.23 9.76 -5.10
N ARG A 117 13.93 8.47 -5.30
CA ARG A 117 13.00 8.01 -6.34
C ARG A 117 11.55 8.09 -5.82
N ALA A 118 10.62 8.59 -6.62
CA ALA A 118 9.19 8.44 -6.36
C ALA A 118 8.69 7.13 -6.99
N ASN A 119 8.02 6.31 -6.18
CA ASN A 119 7.34 5.08 -6.56
C ASN A 119 5.81 5.20 -6.46
N ALA A 120 5.32 6.26 -5.86
CA ALA A 120 3.94 6.71 -6.03
C ALA A 120 3.85 8.21 -5.75
N ILE A 121 2.92 8.87 -6.44
CA ILE A 121 2.60 10.29 -6.25
C ILE A 121 1.08 10.40 -6.18
N TYR A 122 0.58 10.91 -5.06
CA TYR A 122 -0.85 11.12 -4.80
C TYR A 122 -1.14 12.61 -4.71
N HIS A 123 -2.22 13.04 -5.33
CA HIS A 123 -2.66 14.43 -5.28
C HIS A 123 -3.19 14.75 -3.87
N LEU A 124 -2.81 15.90 -3.34
CA LEU A 124 -3.38 16.48 -2.12
C LEU A 124 -4.25 17.67 -2.55
N ASP A 125 -4.66 18.56 -1.65
CA ASP A 125 -5.33 19.78 -2.09
C ASP A 125 -4.40 20.76 -2.84
N GLY A 126 -4.98 21.42 -3.84
CA GLY A 126 -4.30 22.44 -4.64
C GLY A 126 -3.11 21.90 -5.42
N LYS A 127 -1.92 22.46 -5.15
CA LYS A 127 -0.66 22.14 -5.85
C LYS A 127 0.25 21.17 -5.06
N ARG A 128 -0.28 20.53 -4.01
CA ARG A 128 0.48 19.62 -3.14
C ARG A 128 0.33 18.17 -3.55
N TYR A 129 1.35 17.39 -3.23
CA TYR A 129 1.43 15.97 -3.55
C TYR A 129 2.14 15.22 -2.44
N LEU A 130 1.62 14.04 -2.10
CA LEU A 130 2.31 13.06 -1.25
C LEU A 130 3.13 12.12 -2.14
N LEU A 131 4.42 12.04 -1.88
CA LEU A 131 5.36 11.18 -2.58
C LEU A 131 5.76 10.02 -1.67
N ILE A 132 5.81 8.81 -2.25
CA ILE A 132 6.28 7.58 -1.58
C ILE A 132 7.45 7.02 -2.37
N SER A 133 8.57 6.73 -1.70
CA SER A 133 9.81 6.30 -2.37
C SER A 133 10.05 4.79 -2.43
N GLY A 134 9.22 3.97 -1.78
CA GLY A 134 9.43 2.52 -1.65
C GLY A 134 10.74 2.18 -0.94
N PRO A 135 11.73 1.50 -1.57
CA PRO A 135 12.98 1.08 -0.92
C PRO A 135 14.06 2.19 -0.91
N SER A 136 13.67 3.46 -1.06
CA SER A 136 14.59 4.60 -1.06
C SER A 136 14.07 5.65 -0.09
N PHE A 137 14.80 6.75 0.09
CA PHE A 137 14.39 7.86 0.94
C PHE A 137 14.40 9.17 0.17
N PHE A 138 13.45 10.03 0.52
CA PHE A 138 13.51 11.44 0.19
C PHE A 138 14.46 12.17 1.13
N GLN A 139 15.14 13.20 0.61
CA GLN A 139 16.02 14.06 1.42
C GLN A 139 15.55 15.50 1.41
N VAL A 140 15.37 16.09 2.59
CA VAL A 140 15.11 17.53 2.78
C VAL A 140 15.91 17.99 4.01
N ASN A 141 16.69 19.07 3.89
CA ASN A 141 17.47 19.66 5.00
C ASN A 141 18.32 18.64 5.79
N ASN A 142 19.01 17.72 5.09
CA ASN A 142 19.80 16.63 5.68
C ASN A 142 19.04 15.61 6.52
N ALA A 143 17.70 15.63 6.46
CA ALA A 143 16.85 14.59 7.01
C ALA A 143 16.32 13.67 5.91
N PHE A 144 15.89 12.47 6.28
CA PHE A 144 15.49 11.42 5.36
C PHE A 144 14.14 10.80 5.77
N SER A 145 13.24 10.59 4.82
CA SER A 145 11.96 9.87 5.05
C SER A 145 11.53 9.11 3.80
N PRO A 146 10.85 7.95 3.92
CA PRO A 146 10.22 7.28 2.78
C PRO A 146 9.02 8.06 2.21
N TYR A 147 8.59 9.12 2.92
CA TYR A 147 7.44 9.95 2.57
C TYR A 147 7.84 11.42 2.53
N ALA A 148 7.37 12.14 1.52
CA ALA A 148 7.59 13.57 1.41
C ALA A 148 6.37 14.27 0.83
N ILE A 149 6.22 15.55 1.18
CA ILE A 149 5.29 16.46 0.53
C ILE A 149 6.06 17.26 -0.51
N ALA A 150 5.53 17.30 -1.73
CA ALA A 150 6.03 18.13 -2.80
C ALA A 150 4.98 19.14 -3.27
N GLU A 151 5.45 20.24 -3.86
CA GLU A 151 4.60 21.22 -4.53
C GLU A 151 5.07 21.48 -5.95
N ILE A 152 4.13 21.76 -6.86
CA ILE A 152 4.45 22.17 -8.23
C ILE A 152 4.90 23.63 -8.24
N ASN A 153 6.10 23.88 -8.77
CA ASN A 153 6.59 25.23 -9.03
C ASN A 153 6.09 25.80 -10.37
N GLU A 154 6.40 27.06 -10.67
CA GLU A 154 5.99 27.75 -11.91
C GLU A 154 6.47 27.09 -13.20
N LYS A 155 7.54 26.28 -13.12
CA LYS A 155 8.12 25.55 -14.25
C LYS A 155 7.55 24.14 -14.42
N GLY A 156 6.56 23.75 -13.61
CA GLY A 156 5.95 22.42 -13.67
C GLY A 156 6.78 21.32 -13.01
N PHE A 157 7.73 21.65 -12.13
CA PHE A 157 8.49 20.67 -11.38
C PHE A 157 7.92 20.45 -9.98
N LEU A 158 7.89 19.19 -9.54
CA LEU A 158 7.62 18.81 -8.15
C LEU A 158 8.87 19.06 -7.30
N ILE A 159 8.76 20.00 -6.35
CA ILE A 159 9.83 20.36 -5.43
C ILE A 159 9.45 19.86 -4.04
N LEU A 160 10.34 19.06 -3.43
CA LEU A 160 10.15 18.59 -2.06
C LEU A 160 10.11 19.78 -1.10
N LYS A 161 9.11 19.80 -0.22
CA LYS A 161 8.89 20.84 0.78
C LYS A 161 9.21 20.32 2.17
N ASN A 162 8.59 19.20 2.55
CA ASN A 162 8.69 18.63 3.89
C ASN A 162 8.77 17.11 3.81
N LEU A 163 9.35 16.49 4.83
CA LEU A 163 9.26 15.05 5.04
C LEU A 163 8.04 14.75 5.89
N VAL A 164 7.43 13.58 5.69
CA VAL A 164 6.31 13.12 6.53
C VAL A 164 6.84 12.15 7.57
N ASP A 165 6.47 12.39 8.82
CA ASP A 165 6.64 11.47 9.94
C ASP A 165 5.31 10.74 10.19
N LEU A 166 5.40 9.44 10.47
CA LEU A 166 4.25 8.61 10.78
C LEU A 166 3.88 8.63 12.28
N GLY A 167 4.60 9.40 13.10
CA GLY A 167 4.28 9.59 14.51
C GLY A 167 4.50 8.32 15.35
N LEU A 168 5.47 7.50 14.96
CA LEU A 168 5.96 6.39 15.79
C LEU A 168 6.77 6.91 16.98
N LYS A 169 7.01 6.07 17.99
CA LYS A 169 7.77 6.45 19.19
C LYS A 169 9.18 6.95 18.84
N ASP A 170 9.84 6.29 17.89
CA ASP A 170 11.05 6.82 17.27
C ASP A 170 10.69 7.31 15.86
N SER A 171 11.09 8.54 15.55
CA SER A 171 10.79 9.18 14.27
C SER A 171 11.26 8.33 13.10
N LEU A 172 10.43 8.26 12.05
CA LEU A 172 10.86 7.76 10.75
C LEU A 172 11.69 8.78 9.98
N VAL A 173 11.74 10.03 10.44
CA VAL A 173 12.60 11.06 9.86
C VAL A 173 13.98 10.94 10.50
N ALA A 174 14.94 10.39 9.77
CA ALA A 174 16.30 10.23 10.28
C ALA A 174 17.19 11.43 9.93
N SER A 175 18.08 11.82 10.85
CA SER A 175 19.09 12.86 10.65
C SER A 175 20.38 12.35 9.98
N THR A 176 20.52 11.05 9.80
CA THR A 176 21.67 10.40 9.14
C THR A 176 21.18 9.32 8.19
N LEU A 177 21.74 9.28 6.98
CA LEU A 177 21.64 8.11 6.11
C LEU A 177 22.52 6.98 6.70
N PRO A 178 22.09 5.72 6.63
CA PRO A 178 23.01 4.61 6.83
C PRO A 178 24.12 4.71 5.78
N GLN A 179 25.34 4.33 6.14
CA GLN A 179 26.57 4.55 5.37
C GLN A 179 26.62 3.90 3.97
N HIS A 180 25.54 3.23 3.54
CA HIS A 180 25.44 2.54 2.27
C HIS A 180 24.19 2.99 1.50
N GLY A 181 24.33 3.95 0.58
CA GLY A 181 23.26 4.49 -0.26
C GLY A 181 22.60 3.51 -1.26
N SER A 182 22.25 2.31 -0.81
CA SER A 182 21.56 1.26 -1.56
C SER A 182 20.46 0.65 -0.70
N VAL A 183 19.64 -0.23 -1.28
CA VAL A 183 18.54 -0.95 -0.62
C VAL A 183 18.94 -1.65 0.70
N GLN A 184 20.23 -1.98 0.90
CA GLN A 184 20.75 -2.44 2.19
C GLN A 184 20.56 -1.41 3.33
N ALA A 185 20.63 -0.11 3.03
CA ALA A 185 20.30 0.94 3.99
C ALA A 185 18.88 0.77 4.52
N VAL A 186 17.86 0.37 3.75
CA VAL A 186 16.49 0.24 4.28
C VAL A 186 16.38 -0.84 5.37
N GLY A 187 17.15 -1.93 5.25
CA GLY A 187 17.23 -2.96 6.28
C GLY A 187 18.02 -2.55 7.52
N GLU A 188 18.99 -1.64 7.36
CA GLU A 188 19.85 -1.13 8.43
C GLU A 188 19.31 0.17 9.09
N TRP A 189 18.50 0.96 8.38
CA TRP A 189 18.09 2.32 8.74
C TRP A 189 17.14 2.37 9.92
N ASN A 190 16.29 1.35 10.05
CA ASN A 190 15.66 1.05 11.32
C ASN A 190 15.18 -0.40 11.32
N SER A 191 16.05 -1.34 11.71
CA SER A 191 15.67 -2.74 11.88
C SER A 191 14.43 -2.90 12.78
N LYS A 192 14.19 -1.92 13.68
CA LYS A 192 13.01 -1.78 14.54
C LYS A 192 11.69 -1.63 13.80
N TYR A 193 11.68 -1.09 12.58
CA TYR A 193 10.46 -0.82 11.79
C TYR A 193 10.47 -1.50 10.42
N SER A 194 11.37 -2.45 10.20
CA SER A 194 11.52 -3.13 8.90
C SER A 194 10.25 -3.85 8.42
N ALA A 195 9.34 -4.23 9.32
CA ALA A 195 7.99 -4.72 8.97
C ALA A 195 7.14 -3.68 8.21
N LEU A 196 7.40 -2.38 8.40
CA LEU A 196 6.80 -1.32 7.61
C LEU A 196 7.43 -1.25 6.22
N PHE A 197 8.76 -1.29 6.15
CA PHE A 197 9.54 -1.02 4.94
C PHE A 197 9.48 -2.10 3.87
N GLY A 198 9.35 -3.37 4.27
CA GLY A 198 9.33 -4.51 3.33
C GLY A 198 8.23 -4.41 2.27
N MET A 199 7.20 -3.58 2.48
CA MET A 199 6.02 -3.49 1.61
C MET A 199 5.50 -2.06 1.39
N LEU A 200 6.29 -1.01 1.61
CA LEU A 200 5.83 0.38 1.38
C LEU A 200 5.45 0.67 -0.07
N PHE A 201 5.93 -0.11 -1.02
CA PHE A 201 5.52 -0.05 -2.43
C PHE A 201 4.23 -0.83 -2.73
N LEU A 202 3.74 -1.64 -1.77
CA LEU A 202 2.51 -2.45 -1.88
C LEU A 202 1.38 -1.94 -0.97
N ASN A 203 1.68 -1.06 -0.01
CA ASN A 203 0.68 -0.53 0.89
C ASN A 203 -0.20 0.45 0.11
N PRO A 204 -1.51 0.15 -0.05
CA PRO A 204 -2.40 1.06 -0.73
C PRO A 204 -2.57 2.33 0.11
N LEU A 205 -2.66 3.47 -0.58
CA LEU A 205 -3.34 4.64 -0.03
C LEU A 205 -4.81 4.55 -0.44
N ILE A 206 -5.68 4.60 0.56
CA ILE A 206 -7.13 4.51 0.36
C ILE A 206 -7.71 5.89 0.60
N ARG A 207 -8.42 6.42 -0.39
CA ARG A 207 -9.13 7.70 -0.24
C ARG A 207 -10.43 7.52 0.54
N TYR A 208 -10.70 8.48 1.41
CA TYR A 208 -11.99 8.67 2.06
C TYR A 208 -12.32 10.18 2.05
N SER A 209 -13.54 10.55 2.42
CA SER A 209 -14.05 11.93 2.30
C SER A 209 -13.23 13.00 3.04
N GLY A 210 -12.40 12.63 4.02
CA GLY A 210 -11.57 13.53 4.82
C GLY A 210 -10.06 13.43 4.59
N GLY A 211 -9.61 12.58 3.64
CA GLY A 211 -8.20 12.41 3.31
C GLY A 211 -7.83 11.02 2.80
N MET A 212 -6.68 10.52 3.23
CA MET A 212 -6.15 9.23 2.80
C MET A 212 -5.74 8.36 3.98
N ALA A 213 -5.88 7.05 3.85
CA ALA A 213 -5.40 6.07 4.80
C ALA A 213 -4.23 5.30 4.21
N LEU A 214 -3.05 5.45 4.82
CA LEU A 214 -1.88 4.62 4.53
C LEU A 214 -1.98 3.35 5.37
N VAL A 215 -2.15 2.20 4.72
CA VAL A 215 -2.41 0.93 5.40
C VAL A 215 -1.18 0.04 5.38
N ALA A 216 -0.48 -0.09 6.52
CA ALA A 216 0.53 -1.12 6.72
C ALA A 216 -0.15 -2.43 7.09
N ARG A 217 -0.47 -3.21 6.05
CA ARG A 217 -1.32 -4.40 6.17
C ARG A 217 -0.78 -5.47 7.10
N ARG A 218 0.54 -5.67 7.10
CA ARG A 218 1.18 -6.73 7.88
C ARG A 218 1.02 -6.51 9.39
N PRO A 219 1.48 -5.38 9.96
CA PRO A 219 1.30 -5.14 11.40
C PRO A 219 -0.09 -4.62 11.78
N GLY A 220 -0.96 -4.29 10.82
CA GLY A 220 -2.28 -3.72 11.10
C GLY A 220 -2.23 -2.26 11.58
N TYR A 221 -1.27 -1.48 11.07
CA TYR A 221 -1.17 -0.05 11.35
C TYR A 221 -1.82 0.75 10.21
N ILE A 222 -2.55 1.80 10.56
CA ILE A 222 -3.26 2.67 9.63
C ILE A 222 -2.96 4.11 10.01
N TRP A 223 -2.38 4.88 9.09
CA TRP A 223 -2.16 6.31 9.29
C TRP A 223 -3.16 7.10 8.46
N LEU A 224 -3.95 7.93 9.14
CA LEU A 224 -4.89 8.84 8.52
C LEU A 224 -4.18 10.14 8.19
N ILE A 225 -4.04 10.42 6.90
CA ILE A 225 -3.34 11.56 6.34
C ILE A 225 -4.36 12.62 5.95
N ASP A 226 -4.09 13.85 6.36
CA ASP A 226 -4.83 15.03 5.96
C ASP A 226 -4.58 15.39 4.50
N ASP A 227 -5.64 15.58 3.72
CA ASP A 227 -5.49 15.92 2.30
C ASP A 227 -5.00 17.36 2.07
N GLN A 228 -5.20 18.28 3.02
CA GLN A 228 -4.82 19.69 2.85
C GLN A 228 -3.32 19.92 3.05
N THR A 229 -2.76 19.23 4.04
CA THR A 229 -1.39 19.42 4.52
C THR A 229 -0.48 18.24 4.19
N GLY A 230 -1.04 17.05 3.99
CA GLY A 230 -0.28 15.80 3.88
C GLY A 230 0.27 15.31 5.22
N ALA A 231 -0.10 15.93 6.35
CA ALA A 231 0.32 15.51 7.68
C ALA A 231 -0.51 14.32 8.19
N VAL A 232 0.10 13.50 9.05
CA VAL A 232 -0.62 12.44 9.75
C VAL A 232 -1.50 13.06 10.84
N LYS A 233 -2.83 12.90 10.69
CA LYS A 233 -3.83 13.30 11.69
C LYS A 233 -3.88 12.31 12.85
N ARG A 234 -3.86 11.02 12.53
CA ARG A 234 -4.03 9.93 13.49
C ARG A 234 -3.26 8.69 13.06
N SER A 235 -2.81 7.92 14.05
CA SER A 235 -2.29 6.57 13.89
C SER A 235 -3.25 5.61 14.60
N VAL A 236 -3.73 4.61 13.88
CA VAL A 236 -4.68 3.61 14.38
C VAL A 236 -4.02 2.24 14.30
N LYS A 237 -4.18 1.46 15.37
CA LYS A 237 -3.74 0.06 15.41
C LYS A 237 -4.99 -0.81 15.40
N LEU A 238 -5.04 -1.74 14.46
CA LEU A 238 -6.07 -2.76 14.42
C LEU A 238 -6.02 -3.62 15.70
N PHE A 239 -4.80 -4.00 16.09
CA PHE A 239 -4.52 -4.86 17.24
C PHE A 239 -3.65 -4.12 18.24
N PRO A 240 -4.19 -3.67 19.39
CA PRO A 240 -3.43 -2.95 20.41
C PRO A 240 -2.22 -3.73 20.93
N SER A 241 -2.26 -5.07 20.89
CA SER A 241 -1.15 -5.92 21.34
C SER A 241 0.04 -5.98 20.36
N VAL A 242 -0.14 -5.50 19.11
CA VAL A 242 0.95 -5.33 18.14
C VAL A 242 1.69 -4.02 18.43
N THR A 243 2.54 -4.07 19.46
CA THR A 243 3.34 -2.92 19.88
C THR A 243 4.45 -2.58 18.89
N GLU A 244 5.05 -1.40 19.01
CA GLU A 244 6.12 -0.97 18.08
C GLU A 244 7.37 -1.85 18.15
N GLU A 245 7.62 -2.50 19.28
CA GLU A 245 8.72 -3.46 19.45
C GLU A 245 8.56 -4.70 18.57
N LYS A 246 7.32 -5.01 18.16
CA LYS A 246 6.99 -6.10 17.23
C LYS A 246 7.12 -5.69 15.76
N LEU A 247 7.31 -4.40 15.45
CA LEU A 247 7.51 -3.89 14.08
C LEU A 247 8.92 -4.15 13.52
N GLY A 248 9.74 -4.91 14.25
CA GLY A 248 11.10 -5.30 13.89
C GLY A 248 11.19 -6.12 12.59
N PRO A 249 12.09 -7.10 12.49
CA PRO A 249 12.25 -7.88 11.25
C PRO A 249 10.91 -8.36 10.68
N PRO A 250 10.64 -8.17 9.36
CA PRO A 250 9.32 -8.38 8.75
C PRO A 250 8.77 -9.79 8.88
N HIS A 251 9.63 -10.76 9.22
CA HIS A 251 9.29 -12.17 9.41
C HIS A 251 8.70 -12.50 10.79
N ARG A 252 8.36 -11.50 11.61
CA ARG A 252 7.80 -11.73 12.95
C ARG A 252 6.27 -11.66 13.00
N LEU A 253 5.64 -11.10 11.97
CA LEU A 253 4.19 -10.92 11.93
C LEU A 253 3.62 -11.51 10.65
N GLU A 254 2.49 -12.17 10.77
CA GLU A 254 1.64 -12.49 9.61
C GLU A 254 0.86 -11.26 9.14
N TRP A 255 0.11 -11.40 8.05
CA TRP A 255 -0.79 -10.35 7.57
C TRP A 255 -1.94 -10.14 8.52
N ALA A 256 -2.03 -8.95 9.11
CA ALA A 256 -3.20 -8.53 9.87
C ALA A 256 -4.36 -8.16 8.94
N ILE A 257 -4.17 -7.20 8.04
CA ILE A 257 -5.23 -6.67 7.16
C ILE A 257 -5.20 -7.38 5.82
N LEU A 258 -6.33 -8.00 5.48
CA LEU A 258 -6.54 -8.70 4.21
C LEU A 258 -7.05 -7.75 3.12
N GLY A 259 -7.94 -6.84 3.50
CA GLY A 259 -8.44 -5.77 2.63
C GLY A 259 -8.95 -4.59 3.44
N CYS A 260 -8.91 -3.41 2.84
CA CYS A 260 -9.50 -2.20 3.38
C CYS A 260 -10.13 -1.43 2.21
N GLN A 261 -11.37 -0.97 2.36
CA GLN A 261 -12.11 -0.25 1.32
C GLN A 261 -12.94 0.88 1.94
N PRO A 262 -13.10 2.01 1.24
CA PRO A 262 -13.95 3.09 1.72
C PRO A 262 -15.42 2.74 1.54
N ARG A 263 -16.22 3.06 2.54
CA ARG A 263 -17.68 3.01 2.53
C ARG A 263 -18.25 4.31 1.94
N PRO A 264 -19.50 4.30 1.42
CA PRO A 264 -20.15 5.51 0.91
C PRO A 264 -20.29 6.63 1.95
N ASP A 265 -20.38 6.29 3.23
CA ASP A 265 -20.48 7.22 4.35
C ASP A 265 -19.13 7.84 4.76
N GLY A 266 -18.02 7.42 4.11
CA GLY A 266 -16.67 7.90 4.39
C GLY A 266 -15.91 7.10 5.45
N HIS A 267 -16.54 6.10 6.08
CA HIS A 267 -15.82 5.15 6.94
C HIS A 267 -14.97 4.18 6.11
N LEU A 268 -14.11 3.41 6.78
CA LEU A 268 -13.32 2.34 6.15
C LEU A 268 -13.77 0.98 6.67
N LEU A 269 -14.13 0.07 5.76
CA LEU A 269 -14.35 -1.33 6.06
C LEU A 269 -13.03 -2.10 5.94
N ILE A 270 -12.65 -2.80 6.99
CA ILE A 270 -11.41 -3.59 7.06
C ILE A 270 -11.76 -5.06 7.31
N ALA A 271 -11.21 -5.96 6.51
CA ALA A 271 -11.18 -7.38 6.83
C ALA A 271 -9.80 -7.77 7.33
N SER A 272 -9.73 -8.55 8.40
CA SER A 272 -8.48 -8.97 9.01
C SER A 272 -8.44 -10.45 9.33
N ARG A 273 -7.23 -10.98 9.51
CA ARG A 273 -7.00 -12.25 10.21
C ARG A 273 -7.26 -12.10 11.71
N ASP A 274 -7.41 -13.23 12.39
CA ASP A 274 -7.37 -13.31 13.85
C ASP A 274 -6.03 -12.79 14.42
N GLU A 275 -6.08 -12.07 15.54
CA GLU A 275 -4.91 -11.48 16.20
C GLU A 275 -3.88 -12.55 16.61
N SER A 276 -4.35 -13.72 17.08
CA SER A 276 -3.46 -14.82 17.45
C SER A 276 -2.71 -15.36 16.24
N ALA A 277 -3.34 -15.35 15.07
CA ALA A 277 -2.70 -15.71 13.81
C ALA A 277 -1.58 -14.73 13.45
N VAL A 278 -1.81 -13.43 13.64
CA VAL A 278 -0.82 -12.37 13.39
C VAL A 278 0.42 -12.53 14.26
N LEU A 279 0.22 -12.90 15.53
CA LEU A 279 1.28 -12.95 16.53
C LEU A 279 2.00 -14.31 16.62
N ALA A 280 1.31 -15.42 16.41
CA ALA A 280 1.82 -16.75 16.76
C ALA A 280 2.17 -17.63 15.55
N ALA A 281 1.70 -17.30 14.35
CA ALA A 281 1.87 -18.18 13.20
C ALA A 281 3.34 -18.37 12.80
N MET A 282 4.15 -17.31 12.83
CA MET A 282 5.57 -17.40 12.48
C MET A 282 6.38 -18.21 13.50
N ASP A 283 5.96 -18.25 14.76
CA ASP A 283 6.59 -19.08 15.79
C ASP A 283 6.12 -20.55 15.70
N ALA A 284 4.85 -20.76 15.37
CA ALA A 284 4.27 -22.10 15.17
C ALA A 284 4.79 -22.78 13.89
N PHE A 285 5.07 -21.99 12.85
CA PHE A 285 5.48 -22.46 11.52
C PHE A 285 6.71 -21.65 11.05
N PRO A 286 7.87 -21.84 11.68
CA PRO A 286 9.05 -21.02 11.38
C PRO A 286 9.55 -21.27 9.96
N THR A 287 9.68 -20.20 9.18
CA THR A 287 10.43 -20.22 7.91
C THR A 287 11.91 -20.49 8.20
N ASN A 288 12.45 -21.57 7.64
CA ASN A 288 13.80 -22.03 7.95
C ASN A 288 14.86 -21.10 7.31
N LYS A 289 15.60 -20.35 8.14
CA LYS A 289 16.48 -19.25 7.73
C LYS A 289 17.81 -19.69 7.11
N ASN A 290 18.15 -20.97 7.17
CA ASN A 290 19.48 -21.49 6.82
C ASN A 290 19.59 -22.08 5.41
N LEU A 291 18.52 -22.07 4.62
CA LEU A 291 18.46 -22.77 3.34
C LEU A 291 18.83 -21.82 2.20
N LYS A 292 20.06 -21.28 2.22
CA LYS A 292 20.66 -20.53 1.09
C LYS A 292 20.87 -21.38 -0.17
N TYR A 293 20.48 -22.66 -0.15
CA TYR A 293 20.88 -23.67 -1.14
C TYR A 293 19.79 -24.68 -1.50
N LEU A 294 18.54 -24.50 -1.07
CA LEU A 294 17.45 -25.32 -1.62
C LEU A 294 17.01 -24.72 -2.95
N GLU A 295 16.86 -25.58 -3.95
CA GLU A 295 16.17 -25.26 -5.19
C GLU A 295 14.82 -24.61 -4.86
N ASP A 296 14.49 -23.51 -5.54
CA ASP A 296 13.35 -22.63 -5.25
C ASP A 296 12.04 -23.39 -5.04
N GLU A 297 11.84 -24.52 -5.74
CA GLU A 297 10.64 -25.35 -5.63
C GLU A 297 10.45 -25.99 -4.25
N THR A 298 11.52 -26.43 -3.57
CA THR A 298 11.41 -27.09 -2.26
C THR A 298 11.03 -26.08 -1.19
N GLN A 299 11.61 -24.87 -1.25
CA GLN A 299 11.26 -23.78 -0.34
C GLN A 299 9.82 -23.29 -0.59
N GLN A 300 9.41 -23.17 -1.86
CA GLN A 300 8.03 -22.80 -2.22
C GLN A 300 7.01 -23.81 -1.70
N LYS A 301 7.27 -25.12 -1.84
CA LYS A 301 6.40 -26.17 -1.28
C LYS A 301 6.31 -26.10 0.24
N LEU A 302 7.44 -25.89 0.93
CA LEU A 302 7.44 -25.75 2.39
C LEU A 302 6.62 -24.53 2.85
N ASN A 303 6.81 -23.38 2.19
CA ASN A 303 6.03 -22.17 2.48
C ASN A 303 4.54 -22.43 2.25
N LEU A 304 4.17 -23.11 1.16
CA LEU A 304 2.78 -23.46 0.84
C LEU A 304 2.14 -24.33 1.94
N GLU A 305 2.84 -25.34 2.44
CA GLU A 305 2.33 -26.20 3.51
C GLU A 305 2.22 -25.47 4.86
N GLN A 306 3.18 -24.58 5.16
CA GLN A 306 3.10 -23.70 6.34
C GLN A 306 1.89 -22.75 6.24
N ASP A 307 1.65 -22.17 5.07
CA ASP A 307 0.52 -21.28 4.81
C ASP A 307 -0.82 -22.03 5.03
N LYS A 308 -0.95 -23.24 4.46
CA LYS A 308 -2.14 -24.09 4.67
C LYS A 308 -2.33 -24.42 6.15
N ALA A 309 -1.27 -24.82 6.85
CA ALA A 309 -1.36 -25.16 8.27
C ALA A 309 -1.74 -23.94 9.14
N SER A 310 -1.25 -22.75 8.78
CA SER A 310 -1.61 -21.48 9.43
C SER A 310 -3.10 -21.14 9.23
N LEU A 311 -3.64 -21.34 8.03
CA LEU A 311 -5.07 -21.11 7.76
C LEU A 311 -5.97 -22.16 8.43
N LEU A 312 -5.57 -23.43 8.46
CA LEU A 312 -6.32 -24.46 9.17
C LEU A 312 -6.37 -24.20 10.68
N ARG A 313 -5.30 -23.62 11.25
CA ARG A 313 -5.21 -23.31 12.67
C ARG A 313 -5.93 -22.01 13.04
N TRP A 314 -5.88 -21.01 12.18
CA TRP A 314 -6.52 -19.70 12.37
C TRP A 314 -7.28 -19.28 11.10
N PRO A 315 -8.43 -19.90 10.84
CA PRO A 315 -9.24 -19.60 9.66
C PRO A 315 -10.02 -18.30 9.80
N GLN A 316 -10.18 -17.77 11.01
CA GLN A 316 -11.13 -16.69 11.30
C GLN A 316 -10.78 -15.38 10.59
N ILE A 317 -11.83 -14.73 10.10
CA ILE A 317 -11.81 -13.42 9.47
C ILE A 317 -12.66 -12.48 10.32
N HIS A 318 -12.09 -11.36 10.73
CA HIS A 318 -12.78 -10.32 11.48
C HIS A 318 -13.04 -9.12 10.57
N TRP A 319 -14.16 -8.46 10.83
CA TRP A 319 -14.60 -7.28 10.08
C TRP A 319 -14.66 -6.09 11.01
N TRP A 320 -14.14 -4.95 10.54
CA TRP A 320 -13.99 -3.76 11.35
C TRP A 320 -14.46 -2.54 10.60
N ASP A 321 -15.19 -1.69 11.31
CA ASP A 321 -15.48 -0.33 10.93
C ASP A 321 -14.45 0.61 11.55
N LEU A 322 -13.81 1.43 10.71
CA LEU A 322 -12.93 2.52 11.15
C LEU A 322 -13.56 3.85 10.75
N ASP A 323 -13.93 4.64 11.76
CA ASP A 323 -14.32 6.04 11.64
C ASP A 323 -13.04 6.90 11.53
N PRO A 324 -12.76 7.52 10.37
CA PRO A 324 -11.55 8.32 10.21
C PRO A 324 -11.57 9.64 10.98
N ALA A 325 -12.76 10.18 11.27
CA ALA A 325 -12.90 11.44 12.00
C ALA A 325 -12.44 11.28 13.45
N THR A 326 -12.85 10.18 14.11
CA THR A 326 -12.47 9.90 15.51
C THR A 326 -11.22 9.01 15.63
N GLY A 327 -10.91 8.22 14.60
CA GLY A 327 -9.90 7.16 14.65
C GLY A 327 -10.36 5.93 15.42
N LYS A 328 -11.66 5.84 15.76
CA LYS A 328 -12.22 4.70 16.48
C LYS A 328 -12.36 3.52 15.53
N ILE A 329 -11.89 2.36 15.96
CA ILE A 329 -12.10 1.10 15.28
C ILE A 329 -13.05 0.22 16.12
N THR A 330 -14.05 -0.36 15.46
CA THR A 330 -15.04 -1.24 16.09
C THR A 330 -15.22 -2.48 15.27
N GLU A 331 -15.15 -3.64 15.92
CA GLU A 331 -15.51 -4.91 15.29
C GLU A 331 -17.01 -4.91 14.97
N GLU A 332 -17.35 -5.45 13.81
CA GLU A 332 -18.73 -5.61 13.35
C GLU A 332 -18.96 -7.04 12.85
N PRO A 333 -20.22 -7.52 12.83
CA PRO A 333 -20.54 -8.80 12.23
C PRO A 333 -20.09 -8.85 10.76
N PRO A 334 -19.74 -10.04 10.24
CA PRO A 334 -19.44 -10.21 8.83
C PRO A 334 -20.56 -9.64 7.96
N PRO A 335 -20.24 -8.82 6.95
CA PRO A 335 -21.22 -8.34 5.99
C PRO A 335 -21.97 -9.50 5.33
N GLN A 336 -23.15 -9.23 4.78
CA GLN A 336 -23.93 -10.28 4.12
C GLN A 336 -23.12 -10.95 3.00
N ASN A 337 -23.10 -12.29 2.99
CA ASN A 337 -22.33 -13.15 2.08
C ASN A 337 -20.80 -13.10 2.27
N ALA A 338 -20.31 -12.43 3.32
CA ALA A 338 -18.91 -12.44 3.67
C ALA A 338 -18.51 -13.69 4.44
N PRO A 339 -17.32 -14.26 4.17
CA PRO A 339 -16.80 -15.32 5.01
C PRO A 339 -16.42 -14.75 6.37
N ASP A 340 -16.77 -15.49 7.42
CA ASP A 340 -16.22 -15.37 8.76
C ASP A 340 -14.98 -16.28 8.94
N GLN A 341 -14.75 -17.20 7.99
CA GLN A 341 -13.64 -18.15 8.00
C GLN A 341 -13.14 -18.47 6.60
N ILE A 342 -11.82 -18.60 6.42
CA ILE A 342 -11.18 -19.05 5.19
C ILE A 342 -10.17 -20.15 5.50
N TRP A 343 -10.48 -21.36 5.04
CA TRP A 343 -9.68 -22.56 5.26
C TRP A 343 -8.80 -22.91 4.05
N ASP A 344 -9.25 -22.51 2.87
CA ASP A 344 -8.58 -22.81 1.61
C ASP A 344 -7.61 -21.71 1.24
N LEU A 345 -6.36 -22.10 0.97
CA LEU A 345 -5.29 -21.17 0.63
C LEU A 345 -5.54 -20.44 -0.69
N ASN A 346 -6.20 -21.07 -1.66
CA ASN A 346 -6.51 -20.43 -2.92
C ASN A 346 -7.62 -19.38 -2.74
N ILE A 347 -8.66 -19.68 -1.96
CA ILE A 347 -9.66 -18.69 -1.56
C ILE A 347 -8.98 -17.53 -0.81
N PHE A 348 -8.11 -17.83 0.17
CA PHE A 348 -7.41 -16.81 0.94
C PHE A 348 -6.54 -15.88 0.08
N ARG A 349 -5.76 -16.46 -0.84
CA ARG A 349 -4.87 -15.70 -1.74
C ARG A 349 -5.63 -14.82 -2.70
N ASN A 350 -6.82 -15.25 -3.10
CA ASN A 350 -7.68 -14.46 -3.96
C ASN A 350 -8.60 -13.54 -3.16
N PHE A 351 -8.83 -13.76 -1.86
CA PHE A 351 -9.85 -13.03 -1.09
C PHE A 351 -9.76 -11.51 -1.28
N ARG A 352 -10.86 -10.95 -1.78
CA ARG A 352 -10.96 -9.56 -2.19
C ARG A 352 -12.40 -9.10 -2.05
N PHE A 353 -12.59 -7.88 -1.57
CA PHE A 353 -13.90 -7.27 -1.47
C PHE A 353 -13.86 -5.82 -1.91
N ARG A 354 -15.02 -5.33 -2.33
CA ARG A 354 -15.24 -3.94 -2.73
C ARG A 354 -16.72 -3.59 -2.66
N PHE A 355 -17.04 -2.31 -2.56
CA PHE A 355 -18.43 -1.87 -2.65
C PHE A 355 -18.86 -1.67 -4.11
N ARG A 356 -20.11 -2.00 -4.41
CA ARG A 356 -20.79 -1.53 -5.61
C ARG A 356 -21.31 -0.12 -5.38
N PRO A 357 -21.64 0.63 -6.45
CA PRO A 357 -22.25 1.95 -6.31
C PRO A 357 -23.52 1.97 -5.46
N ASP A 358 -24.29 0.87 -5.44
CA ASP A 358 -25.49 0.71 -4.59
C ASP A 358 -25.19 0.51 -3.09
N GLY A 359 -23.92 0.51 -2.69
CA GLY A 359 -23.47 0.31 -1.32
C GLY A 359 -23.41 -1.16 -0.89
N ASN A 360 -23.78 -2.11 -1.76
CA ASN A 360 -23.67 -3.53 -1.45
C ASN A 360 -22.23 -4.01 -1.59
N LEU A 361 -21.83 -4.90 -0.68
CA LEU A 361 -20.51 -5.50 -0.72
C LEU A 361 -20.45 -6.60 -1.77
N MET A 362 -19.46 -6.50 -2.67
CA MET A 362 -19.02 -7.60 -3.52
C MET A 362 -17.81 -8.26 -2.92
N ILE A 363 -17.80 -9.59 -2.91
CA ILE A 363 -16.70 -10.42 -2.44
C ILE A 363 -16.42 -11.41 -3.56
N ASN A 364 -15.15 -11.56 -3.90
CA ASN A 364 -14.72 -12.52 -4.91
C ASN A 364 -13.74 -13.51 -4.31
#